data_AF-Q6KZY0-F1
#
_entry.id   AF-Q6KZY0-F1
#
_cell.length_a   1.000
_cell.length_b   1.000
_cell.length_c   1.000
_cell.angle_alpha   90.00
_cell.angle_beta   90.00
_cell.angle_gamma   90.00
#
_symmetry.space_group_name_H-M   'P 1'
#
loop_
_entity.id
_entity.type
_entity.pdbx_description
1 polymer ?
#
loop_
_entity_poly.entity_id
_entity_poly.type
_entity_poly.pdbx_seq_one_letter_code
_entity_poly.pdbx_strand_id
1 'polypeptide(L)' 'MMDRIKSMKKSSKYMMVTGIIFLIISVPTFIDYDMFPRYDASIGPHQLGSWISFFFTFVGFILLIMAFGQEDL' A
#
# COMPACT_ATOMS: atom_id res chain seq x y z
N MET A 1 15.37 -26.82 -3.55
CA MET A 1 15.77 -25.61 -2.79
C MET A 1 15.92 -24.40 -3.72
N MET A 2 16.69 -24.53 -4.81
CA MET A 2 16.85 -23.51 -5.87
C MET A 2 15.51 -22.97 -6.42
N ASP A 3 14.54 -23.86 -6.71
CA ASP A 3 13.24 -23.46 -7.27
C ASP A 3 12.38 -22.63 -6.31
N ARG A 4 12.52 -22.87 -4.99
CA ARG A 4 11.81 -22.10 -3.97
C ARG A 4 12.34 -20.66 -3.93
N ILE A 5 13.66 -20.49 -3.91
CA ILE A 5 14.32 -19.17 -3.94
C ILE A 5 13.91 -18.39 -5.20
N LYS A 6 13.89 -19.05 -6.37
CA LYS A 6 13.48 -18.41 -7.63
C LYS A 6 12.01 -17.96 -7.59
N SER A 7 11.13 -18.77 -7.00
CA SER A 7 9.72 -18.40 -6.83
C SER A 7 9.53 -17.25 -5.83
N MET A 8 10.31 -17.21 -4.76
CA MET A 8 10.31 -16.13 -3.76
C MET A 8 10.74 -14.80 -4.39
N LYS A 9 11.85 -14.76 -5.14
CA LYS A 9 12.29 -13.53 -5.85
C LYS A 9 11.25 -13.05 -6.86
N LYS A 10 10.59 -13.98 -7.57
CA LYS A 10 9.51 -13.61 -8.49
C LYS A 10 8.32 -13.01 -7.74
N SER A 11 7.90 -13.64 -6.65
CA SER A 11 6.82 -13.15 -5.77
C SER A 11 7.15 -11.77 -5.19
N SER A 12 8.37 -11.58 -4.72
CA SER A 12 8.83 -10.31 -4.16
C SER A 12 8.71 -9.17 -5.16
N LYS A 13 9.11 -9.38 -6.41
CA LYS A 13 8.93 -8.36 -7.47
C LYS A 13 7.47 -7.94 -7.64
N TYR A 14 6.53 -8.89 -7.61
CA TYR A 14 5.11 -8.53 -7.68
C TYR A 14 4.65 -7.78 -6.44
N MET A 15 5.04 -8.22 -5.24
CA MET A 15 4.72 -7.53 -3.99
C MET A 15 5.26 -6.09 -3.99
N MET A 16 6.49 -5.89 -4.48
CA MET A 16 7.11 -4.58 -4.59
C MET A 16 6.34 -3.67 -5.55
N VAL A 17 6.02 -4.17 -6.74
CA VAL A 17 5.25 -3.41 -7.74
C VAL A 17 3.86 -3.06 -7.23
N THR A 18 3.12 -4.03 -6.67
CA THR A 18 1.79 -3.80 -6.09
C THR A 18 1.86 -2.80 -4.94
N GLY A 19 2.87 -2.91 -4.07
CA GLY A 19 3.09 -1.98 -2.97
C GLY A 19 3.30 -0.55 -3.45
N ILE A 20 4.17 -0.34 -4.43
CA ILE A 20 4.41 0.98 -5.04
C ILE A 20 3.12 1.54 -5.66
N ILE A 21 2.36 0.72 -6.41
CA ILE A 21 1.11 1.16 -7.04
C ILE A 21 0.10 1.62 -5.99
N PHE A 22 -0.07 0.88 -4.90
CA PHE A 22 -0.98 1.26 -3.81
C PHE A 22 -0.55 2.56 -3.13
N LEU A 23 0.75 2.76 -2.93
CA LEU A 23 1.27 4.03 -2.41
C LEU A 23 0.96 5.19 -3.36
N ILE A 24 1.19 5.03 -4.67
CA ILE A 24 0.88 6.06 -5.68
C ILE A 24 -0.61 6.42 -5.67
N ILE A 25 -1.49 5.41 -5.63
CA ILE A 25 -2.96 5.62 -5.59
C ILE A 25 -3.39 6.35 -4.30
N SER A 26 -2.67 6.15 -3.20
CA SER A 26 -2.97 6.84 -1.94
C SER A 26 -2.56 8.31 -1.91
N VAL A 27 -1.67 8.76 -2.81
CA VAL A 27 -1.16 10.15 -2.81
C VAL A 27 -2.23 11.19 -3.16
N PRO A 28 -2.98 11.08 -4.28
CA PRO A 28 -4.01 12.07 -4.64
C PRO A 28 -5.02 12.28 -3.52
N THR A 29 -5.33 11.21 -2.81
CA THR A 29 -6.32 11.20 -1.75
C THR A 29 -5.81 11.78 -0.43
N PHE A 30 -4.49 11.83 -0.18
CA PHE A 30 -3.95 12.65 0.91
C PHE A 30 -3.89 14.14 0.55
N ILE A 31 -3.75 14.45 -0.74
CA ILE A 31 -3.72 15.84 -1.22
C ILE A 31 -5.13 16.45 -1.18
N ASP A 32 -6.13 15.67 -1.61
CA ASP A 32 -7.52 16.13 -1.70
C ASP A 32 -8.27 16.05 -0.35
N TYR A 33 -7.90 15.11 0.50
CA TYR A 33 -8.54 14.85 1.77
C TYR A 33 -7.44 14.88 2.84
N ASP A 34 -7.42 15.96 3.65
CA ASP A 34 -6.47 16.19 4.75
C ASP A 34 -5.88 14.89 5.35
N MET A 35 -4.59 14.87 5.68
CA MET A 35 -3.79 13.67 6.06
C MET A 35 -4.43 12.69 7.05
N PHE A 36 -5.44 13.10 7.80
CA PHE A 36 -6.19 12.26 8.73
C PHE A 36 -7.70 12.28 8.45
N PRO A 37 -8.36 11.10 8.47
CA PRO A 37 -9.81 11.03 8.41
C PRO A 37 -10.42 11.86 9.53
N ARG A 38 -11.29 12.81 9.18
CA ARG A 38 -12.08 13.57 10.16
C ARG A 38 -13.33 12.79 10.53
N TYR A 39 -13.63 12.66 11.82
CA TYR A 39 -14.83 11.97 12.33
C TYR A 39 -16.15 12.76 12.15
N ASP A 40 -16.11 13.90 11.45
CA ASP A 40 -17.29 14.76 11.26
C ASP A 40 -18.28 14.17 10.24
N ALA A 41 -19.48 13.82 10.71
CA ALA A 41 -20.53 13.16 9.93
C ALA A 41 -21.10 14.00 8.76
N SER A 42 -20.69 15.27 8.64
CA SER A 42 -21.17 16.18 7.58
C SER A 42 -20.47 16.02 6.21
N ILE A 43 -19.41 15.21 6.13
CA ILE A 43 -18.51 15.16 4.95
C ILE A 43 -18.51 13.75 4.31
N GLY A 44 -19.69 13.25 3.95
CA GLY A 44 -19.96 11.84 3.60
C GLY A 44 -18.98 11.16 2.62
N PRO A 45 -18.83 11.62 1.36
CA PRO A 45 -17.94 10.96 0.38
C PRO A 45 -16.45 11.13 0.70
N HIS A 46 -16.10 12.25 1.36
CA HIS A 46 -14.72 12.58 1.69
C HIS A 46 -14.12 11.63 2.73
N GLN A 47 -14.92 11.17 3.70
CA GLN A 47 -14.43 10.22 4.70
C GLN A 47 -14.03 8.88 4.09
N LEU A 48 -14.85 8.33 3.19
CA LEU A 48 -14.57 7.05 2.55
C LEU A 48 -13.27 7.10 1.74
N GLY A 49 -13.03 8.21 1.02
CA GLY A 49 -11.79 8.45 0.30
C GLY A 49 -10.57 8.39 1.23
N SER A 50 -10.57 9.15 2.32
CA SER A 50 -9.46 9.15 3.29
C SER A 50 -9.17 7.77 3.89
N TRP A 51 -10.21 7.01 4.23
CA TRP A 51 -10.06 5.66 4.81
C TRP A 51 -9.53 4.64 3.80
N ILE A 52 -10.02 4.68 2.57
CA ILE A 52 -9.53 3.82 1.48
C ILE A 52 -8.05 4.09 1.22
N SER A 53 -7.64 5.35 1.28
CA SER A 53 -6.27 5.75 1.00
C SER A 53 -5.33 5.40 2.12
N PHE A 54 -5.74 5.64 3.37
CA PHE A 54 -5.03 5.15 4.53
C PHE A 54 -4.81 3.63 4.45
N PHE A 55 -5.85 2.88 4.04
CA PHE A 55 -5.74 1.44 3.83
C PHE A 55 -4.73 1.08 2.74
N PHE A 56 -4.78 1.73 1.57
CA PHE A 56 -3.81 1.49 0.49
C PHE A 56 -2.39 1.85 0.91
N THR A 57 -2.20 2.93 1.66
CA THR A 57 -0.89 3.29 2.20
C THR A 57 -0.35 2.22 3.14
N PHE A 58 -1.18 1.79 4.10
CA PHE A 58 -0.79 0.76 5.06
C PHE A 58 -0.43 -0.56 4.37
N VAL A 59 -1.32 -1.07 3.51
CA VAL A 59 -1.09 -2.32 2.78
C VAL A 59 0.12 -2.19 1.84
N GLY A 60 0.25 -1.07 1.14
CA GLY A 60 1.37 -0.81 0.24
C GLY A 60 2.72 -0.84 0.97
N PHE A 61 2.77 -0.26 2.16
CA PHE A 61 3.98 -0.26 2.99
C PHE A 61 4.34 -1.66 3.51
N ILE A 62 3.35 -2.45 3.97
CA ILE A 62 3.57 -3.82 4.41
C ILE A 62 4.08 -4.70 3.27
N LEU A 63 3.51 -4.58 2.06
CA LEU A 63 3.96 -5.32 0.89
C LEU A 63 5.43 -5.04 0.54
N LEU A 64 5.87 -3.79 0.68
CA LEU A 64 7.26 -3.42 0.46
C LEU A 64 8.20 -4.03 1.50
N ILE A 65 7.82 -3.98 2.79
CA ILE A 65 8.62 -4.61 3.86
C ILE A 65 8.78 -6.11 3.60
N MET A 66 7.70 -6.80 3.25
CA MET A 66 7.76 -8.23 2.93
C MET A 66 8.58 -8.52 1.67
N ALA A 67 8.44 -7.69 0.63
CA ALA A 67 9.20 -7.83 -0.61
C ALA A 67 10.70 -7.68 -0.36
N PHE A 68 11.11 -6.65 0.39
CA PHE A 68 12.52 -6.45 0.74
C PHE A 68 13.06 -7.59 1.60
N GLY A 69 12.27 -8.08 2.58
CA GLY A 69 12.65 -9.26 3.36
C GLY A 69 12.83 -10.52 2.50
N GLN A 70 12.04 -10.68 1.43
CA GLN A 70 12.17 -11.81 0.50
C GLN A 70 13.32 -11.67 -0.50
N GLU A 71 13.79 -10.46 -0.81
CA GLU A 71 14.95 -10.26 -1.69
C GLU A 71 16.28 -10.44 -0.97
N ASP A 72 16.30 -10.15 0.34
CA ASP A 72 17.47 -10.33 1.21
C ASP A 72 17.74 -11.81 1.57
N LEU A 73 16.70 -12.66 1.48
CA LEU A 73 16.75 -14.13 1.63
C LEU A 73 17.25 -14.85 0.36
#